data_AF-A0A831YAU9-F1
#
_entry.id   AF-A0A831YAU9-F1
#
_cell.length_a   1.000
_cell.length_b   1.000
_cell.length_c   1.000
_cell.angle_alpha   90.00
_cell.angle_beta   90.00
_cell.angle_gamma   90.00
#
_symmetry.space_group_name_H-M   'P 1'
#
loop_
_entity.id
_entity.type
_entity.pdbx_description
1 polymer ?
#
loop_
_entity_poly.entity_id
_entity_poly.type
_entity_poly.pdbx_seq_one_letter_code
_entity_poly.pdbx_strand_id
1 'polypeptide(L)'
;MKIKVLPNGPYLVEGGIPLFREIMVKYKMIIPDRWEKVEKFDVKENYALCRCGLSKNKPFCDGSHKNGFNGEETAEKDIFINHVKIYEGKTLDLLDSKPLCASARFCLKGKGVWDLIKETEDEEKLKLLMEEVANCPSGRLVLRDKKGSILEKPLEKEISILEDNLKGVSSAIWVKGGIPI
;
A
#
# COMPACT_ATOMS: atom_id res chain seq x y z
N MET A 1 0.98 13.41 14.56
CA MET A 1 1.10 12.63 13.32
C MET A 1 -0.28 12.27 12.80
N LYS A 2 -0.74 12.92 11.73
CA LYS A 2 -1.96 12.59 10.99
C LYS A 2 -1.90 13.15 9.58
N ILE A 3 -2.77 12.67 8.71
CA ILE A 3 -3.03 13.21 7.38
C ILE A 3 -4.42 13.84 7.43
N LYS A 4 -4.62 14.94 6.71
CA LYS A 4 -5.95 15.51 6.44
C LYS A 4 -6.15 15.57 4.94
N VAL A 5 -7.28 15.05 4.46
CA VAL A 5 -7.69 15.24 3.07
C VAL A 5 -8.37 16.60 2.95
N LEU A 6 -7.73 17.59 2.33
CA LEU A 6 -8.33 18.92 2.17
C LEU A 6 -9.37 18.91 1.02
N PRO A 7 -10.54 19.57 1.19
CA PRO A 7 -11.53 19.72 0.13
C PRO A 7 -10.90 20.31 -1.13
N ASN A 8 -11.07 19.64 -2.28
CA ASN A 8 -10.49 20.04 -3.57
C ASN A 8 -8.99 20.39 -3.51
N GLY A 9 -8.28 19.79 -2.55
CA GLY A 9 -6.95 20.19 -2.15
C GLY A 9 -6.01 19.01 -1.91
N PRO A 10 -4.80 19.29 -1.43
CA PRO A 10 -3.78 18.27 -1.18
C PRO A 10 -4.09 17.38 0.03
N TYR A 11 -3.28 16.34 0.20
CA TYR A 11 -3.15 15.68 1.50
C TYR A 11 -2.22 16.53 2.38
N LEU A 12 -2.74 17.09 3.46
CA LEU A 12 -1.95 17.82 4.44
C LEU A 12 -1.42 16.84 5.48
N VAL A 13 -0.10 16.66 5.55
CA VAL A 13 0.57 15.79 6.51
C VAL A 13 1.07 16.63 7.68
N GLU A 14 0.71 16.24 8.90
CA GLU A 14 1.01 16.98 10.13
C GLU A 14 1.75 16.11 11.16
N GLY A 15 2.77 16.68 11.79
CA GLY A 15 3.45 16.06 12.94
C GLY A 15 4.75 15.33 12.60
N GLY A 16 5.49 15.78 11.58
CA GLY A 16 6.85 15.30 11.29
C GLY A 16 6.91 13.86 10.77
N ILE A 17 5.88 13.40 10.05
CA ILE A 17 5.86 12.05 9.47
C ILE A 17 6.96 11.94 8.41
N PRO A 18 7.88 10.95 8.48
CA PRO A 18 8.90 10.76 7.46
C PRO A 18 8.31 10.42 6.09
N LEU A 19 8.94 10.95 5.04
CA LEU A 19 8.59 10.67 3.65
C LEU A 19 9.76 10.01 2.91
N PHE A 20 9.48 8.92 2.22
CA PHE A 20 10.47 8.16 1.47
C PHE A 20 10.04 7.91 0.02
N ARG A 21 11.00 7.58 -0.84
CA ARG A 21 10.75 6.94 -2.14
C ARG A 21 11.11 5.46 -2.03
N GLU A 22 10.19 4.61 -2.47
CA GLU A 22 10.41 3.17 -2.58
C GLU A 22 10.18 2.69 -4.02
N ILE A 23 11.04 1.81 -4.50
CA ILE A 23 10.99 1.26 -5.86
C ILE A 23 10.76 -0.25 -5.82
N MET A 24 10.27 -0.82 -6.92
CA MET A 24 10.19 -2.27 -7.08
C MET A 24 11.55 -2.87 -7.48
N VAL A 25 12.03 -3.82 -6.69
CA VAL A 25 13.16 -4.67 -7.11
C VAL A 25 12.63 -5.75 -8.05
N LYS A 26 13.25 -5.95 -9.21
CA LYS A 26 12.80 -6.96 -10.19
C LYS A 26 13.08 -8.38 -9.69
N TYR A 27 12.08 -9.26 -9.75
CA TYR A 27 12.26 -10.71 -9.60
C TYR A 27 12.29 -11.41 -10.96
N LYS A 28 11.15 -11.44 -11.67
CA LYS A 28 10.99 -12.08 -12.98
C LYS A 28 10.03 -11.28 -13.84
N MET A 29 10.41 -11.00 -15.10
CA MET A 29 9.61 -10.19 -16.02
C MET A 29 9.12 -8.88 -15.35
N ILE A 30 7.82 -8.76 -15.08
CA ILE A 30 7.17 -7.62 -14.41
C ILE A 30 6.73 -7.91 -12.96
N ILE A 31 7.07 -9.09 -12.44
CA ILE A 31 6.79 -9.48 -11.05
C ILE A 31 7.92 -8.93 -10.16
N PRO A 32 7.60 -8.11 -9.16
CA PRO A 32 8.58 -7.58 -8.22
C PRO A 32 8.99 -8.62 -7.16
N ASP A 33 10.17 -8.41 -6.58
CA ASP A 33 10.69 -9.18 -5.45
C ASP A 33 10.27 -8.56 -4.11
N ARG A 34 10.55 -7.26 -3.94
CA ARG A 34 10.28 -6.47 -2.74
C ARG A 34 10.20 -4.97 -3.08
N TRP A 35 9.75 -4.18 -2.12
CA TRP A 35 9.99 -2.74 -2.09
C TRP A 35 11.41 -2.44 -1.58
N GLU A 36 12.08 -1.47 -2.19
CA GLU A 36 13.39 -0.98 -1.76
C GLU A 36 13.35 0.53 -1.54
N LYS A 37 13.71 0.95 -0.33
CA LYS A 37 13.78 2.36 0.07
C LYS A 37 15.07 2.97 -0.47
N VAL A 38 14.92 3.94 -1.37
CA VAL A 38 16.06 4.51 -2.13
C VAL A 38 16.33 5.97 -1.81
N GLU A 39 15.35 6.69 -1.25
CA GLU A 39 15.50 8.10 -0.92
C GLU A 39 14.66 8.46 0.30
N LYS A 40 15.21 9.33 1.13
CA LYS A 40 14.49 10.03 2.18
C LYS A 40 14.35 11.49 1.77
N PHE A 41 13.12 11.99 1.70
CA PHE A 41 12.87 13.39 1.40
C PHE A 41 13.17 14.25 2.63
N ASP A 42 13.75 15.43 2.40
CA ASP A 42 13.84 16.46 3.44
C ASP A 42 12.48 17.18 3.52
N VAL A 43 11.78 17.00 4.63
CA VAL A 43 10.41 17.51 4.83
C VAL A 43 10.31 18.31 6.11
N LYS A 44 9.44 19.32 6.08
CA LYS A 44 9.09 20.13 7.25
C LYS A 44 8.17 19.34 8.18
N GLU A 45 7.98 19.86 9.40
CA GLU A 45 7.02 19.34 10.39
C GLU A 45 5.61 19.13 9.79
N ASN A 46 5.19 20.06 8.94
CA ASN A 46 3.96 19.96 8.16
C ASN A 46 4.29 20.15 6.68
N TYR A 47 3.74 19.29 5.82
CA TYR A 47 3.95 19.35 4.37
C TYR A 47 2.69 18.89 3.62
N ALA A 48 2.58 19.25 2.34
CA ALA A 48 1.42 18.95 1.52
C ALA A 48 1.80 18.06 0.34
N LEU A 49 1.15 16.90 0.21
CA LEU A 49 1.31 15.98 -0.91
C LEU A 49 0.25 16.24 -1.99
N CYS A 50 0.68 16.14 -3.25
CA CYS A 50 -0.20 16.35 -4.39
C CYS A 50 -1.28 15.26 -4.45
N ARG A 51 -2.55 15.68 -4.48
CA ARG A 51 -3.71 14.80 -4.72
C ARG A 51 -4.26 14.90 -6.14
N CYS A 52 -4.21 16.09 -6.74
CA CYS A 52 -4.82 16.38 -8.05
C CYS A 52 -4.08 15.84 -9.28
N GLY A 53 -2.87 15.29 -9.13
CA GLY A 53 -2.02 14.86 -10.26
C GLY A 53 -1.36 15.97 -11.09
N LEU A 54 -1.77 17.24 -10.93
CA LEU A 54 -1.31 18.36 -11.78
C LEU A 54 -0.02 19.05 -11.31
N SER A 55 0.44 18.78 -10.08
CA SER A 55 1.64 19.44 -9.55
C SER A 55 2.87 19.21 -10.43
N LYS A 56 3.67 20.24 -10.65
CA LYS A 56 4.99 20.17 -11.30
C LYS A 56 6.11 19.85 -10.32
N ASN A 57 5.83 19.93 -9.02
CA ASN A 57 6.78 19.64 -7.95
C ASN A 57 6.42 18.35 -7.19
N LYS A 58 6.06 17.27 -7.92
CA LYS A 58 5.69 15.99 -7.30
C LYS A 58 6.86 15.44 -6.47
N PRO A 59 6.58 14.81 -5.31
CA PRO A 59 5.27 14.41 -4.80
C PRO A 59 4.50 15.53 -4.08
N PHE A 60 5.09 16.72 -3.94
CA PHE A 60 4.52 17.82 -3.18
C PHE A 60 3.45 18.57 -3.97
N CYS A 61 2.56 19.23 -3.24
CA CYS A 61 1.59 20.16 -3.80
C CYS A 61 2.27 21.50 -4.08
N ASP A 62 2.07 22.04 -5.29
CA ASP A 62 2.53 23.37 -5.71
C ASP A 62 1.38 24.38 -5.91
N GLY A 63 0.15 23.99 -5.59
CA GLY A 63 -1.04 24.81 -5.78
C GLY A 63 -1.82 24.56 -7.08
N SER A 64 -1.32 23.70 -7.98
CA SER A 64 -1.96 23.41 -9.28
C SER A 64 -3.39 22.86 -9.19
N HIS A 65 -3.80 22.32 -8.02
CA HIS A 65 -5.17 21.86 -7.77
C HIS A 65 -6.23 22.97 -7.92
N LYS A 66 -5.83 24.25 -7.78
CA LYS A 66 -6.73 25.40 -7.96
C LYS A 66 -7.29 25.52 -9.38
N ASN A 67 -6.72 24.79 -10.33
CA ASN A 67 -7.17 24.74 -11.74
C ASN A 67 -8.34 23.77 -11.94
N GLY A 68 -9.32 23.76 -11.02
CA GLY A 68 -10.55 22.97 -11.16
C GLY A 68 -10.46 21.50 -10.72
N PHE A 69 -9.55 21.14 -9.81
CA PHE A 69 -9.58 19.80 -9.21
C PHE A 69 -10.87 19.63 -8.41
N ASN A 70 -11.73 18.71 -8.83
CA ASN A 70 -12.82 18.18 -8.01
C ASN A 70 -12.28 16.96 -7.26
N GLY A 71 -12.24 17.07 -5.93
CA GLY A 71 -11.75 16.04 -5.03
C GLY A 71 -12.81 15.52 -4.07
N GLU A 72 -14.08 15.45 -4.50
CA GLU A 72 -15.25 14.99 -3.75
C GLU A 72 -15.34 13.45 -3.64
N GLU A 73 -14.39 12.70 -4.21
CA GLU A 73 -14.40 11.24 -4.12
C GLU A 73 -14.37 10.80 -2.65
N THR A 74 -15.25 9.85 -2.32
CA THR A 74 -15.31 9.25 -0.99
C THR A 74 -15.00 7.76 -1.08
N ALA A 75 -14.36 7.25 -0.03
CA ALA A 75 -14.24 5.81 0.17
C ALA A 75 -15.47 5.30 0.92
N GLU A 76 -15.88 4.07 0.61
CA GLU A 76 -16.88 3.36 1.40
C GLU A 76 -16.37 3.20 2.84
N LYS A 77 -17.26 3.40 3.81
CA LYS A 77 -16.95 3.28 5.25
C LYS A 77 -17.39 1.95 5.84
N ASP A 78 -17.71 0.97 5.00
CA ASP A 78 -18.10 -0.35 5.47
C ASP A 78 -16.89 -1.10 6.07
N ILE A 79 -17.18 -2.08 6.89
CA ILE A 79 -16.19 -2.89 7.58
C ILE A 79 -15.53 -3.82 6.55
N PHE A 80 -14.20 -3.79 6.48
CA PHE A 80 -13.39 -4.57 5.53
C PHE A 80 -13.85 -6.03 5.36
N ILE A 81 -14.19 -6.70 6.47
CA ILE A 81 -14.58 -8.12 6.48
C ILE A 81 -15.87 -8.41 5.69
N ASN A 82 -16.72 -7.42 5.44
CA ASN A 82 -17.97 -7.59 4.71
C ASN A 82 -17.74 -7.74 3.20
N HIS A 83 -16.57 -7.31 2.70
CA HIS A 83 -16.27 -7.20 1.26
C HIS A 83 -15.07 -8.05 0.83
N VAL A 84 -14.76 -9.10 1.59
CA VAL A 84 -13.66 -10.01 1.26
C VAL A 84 -14.15 -11.35 0.76
N LYS A 85 -13.42 -11.90 -0.21
CA LYS A 85 -13.47 -13.34 -0.47
C LYS A 85 -12.45 -14.02 0.43
N ILE A 86 -12.90 -15.06 1.15
CA ILE A 86 -12.03 -15.86 2.00
C ILE A 86 -11.53 -17.06 1.18
N TYR A 87 -10.21 -17.28 1.23
CA TYR A 87 -9.53 -18.45 0.72
C TYR A 87 -8.97 -19.22 1.90
N GLU A 88 -9.54 -20.39 2.17
CA GLU A 88 -9.18 -21.20 3.33
C GLU A 88 -7.88 -21.96 3.07
N GLY A 89 -6.90 -21.77 3.96
CA GLY A 89 -5.70 -22.60 4.05
C GLY A 89 -5.76 -23.54 5.24
N LYS A 90 -4.69 -24.31 5.50
CA LYS A 90 -4.64 -25.22 6.64
C LYS A 90 -4.37 -24.49 7.96
N THR A 91 -3.35 -23.62 7.97
CA THR A 91 -2.92 -22.89 9.16
C THR A 91 -3.40 -21.43 9.18
N LEU A 92 -3.64 -20.84 8.01
CA LEU A 92 -4.10 -19.46 7.82
C LEU A 92 -5.24 -19.40 6.80
N ASP A 93 -6.00 -18.31 6.83
CA ASP A 93 -6.90 -17.90 5.75
C ASP A 93 -6.35 -16.64 5.06
N LEU A 94 -6.59 -16.54 3.75
CA LEU A 94 -6.33 -15.33 2.97
C LEU A 94 -7.65 -14.60 2.70
N LEU A 95 -7.75 -13.36 3.16
CA LEU A 95 -8.85 -12.45 2.86
C LEU A 95 -8.43 -11.57 1.67
N ASP A 96 -9.26 -11.56 0.62
CA ASP A 96 -9.00 -10.80 -0.62
C ASP A 96 -10.14 -9.83 -0.92
N SER A 97 -9.86 -8.53 -0.78
CA SER A 97 -10.74 -7.43 -1.20
C SER A 97 -10.29 -6.88 -2.56
N LYS A 98 -10.76 -7.52 -3.63
CA LYS A 98 -10.35 -7.22 -5.01
C LYS A 98 -10.46 -5.74 -5.43
N PRO A 99 -11.50 -4.97 -5.03
CA PRO A 99 -11.61 -3.55 -5.39
C PRO A 99 -10.42 -2.70 -4.94
N LEU A 100 -9.71 -3.10 -3.88
CA LEU A 100 -8.55 -2.37 -3.35
C LEU A 100 -7.25 -2.63 -4.15
N CYS A 101 -7.29 -3.29 -5.30
CA CYS A 101 -6.06 -3.69 -6.01
C CYS A 101 -5.23 -2.49 -6.51
N ALA A 102 -4.04 -2.28 -5.95
CA ALA A 102 -3.06 -1.30 -6.45
C ALA A 102 -2.20 -1.81 -7.64
N SER A 103 -2.48 -3.00 -8.16
CA SER A 103 -1.76 -3.59 -9.31
C SER A 103 -0.23 -3.71 -9.11
N ALA A 104 0.20 -3.91 -7.85
CA ALA A 104 1.59 -4.02 -7.46
C ALA A 104 2.24 -5.37 -7.82
N ARG A 105 1.44 -6.42 -8.07
CA ARG A 105 1.86 -7.74 -8.62
C ARG A 105 2.71 -8.65 -7.72
N PHE A 106 3.07 -8.25 -6.49
CA PHE A 106 3.69 -9.13 -5.49
C PHE A 106 2.93 -10.45 -5.32
N CYS A 107 1.60 -10.36 -5.27
CA CYS A 107 0.71 -11.51 -5.13
C CYS A 107 0.79 -12.59 -6.24
N LEU A 108 1.54 -12.33 -7.32
CA LEU A 108 1.76 -13.26 -8.44
C LEU A 108 3.09 -14.02 -8.34
N LYS A 109 3.95 -13.74 -7.35
CA LYS A 109 5.24 -14.41 -7.19
C LYS A 109 5.05 -15.89 -6.82
N GLY A 110 5.97 -16.74 -7.26
CA GLY A 110 5.86 -18.20 -7.09
C GLY A 110 4.66 -18.76 -7.87
N LYS A 111 3.75 -19.45 -7.18
CA LYS A 111 2.44 -19.89 -7.72
C LYS A 111 1.33 -18.86 -7.52
N GLY A 112 1.63 -17.73 -6.89
CA GLY A 112 0.65 -16.73 -6.46
C GLY A 112 0.01 -17.07 -5.10
N VAL A 113 -0.42 -16.04 -4.39
CA VAL A 113 -0.88 -16.15 -2.99
C VAL A 113 -2.08 -17.07 -2.80
N TRP A 114 -2.97 -17.16 -3.80
CA TRP A 114 -4.18 -18.01 -3.74
C TRP A 114 -3.89 -19.52 -3.86
N ASP A 115 -2.72 -19.88 -4.40
CA ASP A 115 -2.26 -21.27 -4.38
C ASP A 115 -1.32 -21.51 -3.20
N LEU A 116 -0.48 -20.53 -2.85
CA LEU A 116 0.38 -20.62 -1.66
C LEU A 116 -0.41 -20.82 -0.36
N ILE A 117 -1.60 -20.22 -0.23
CA ILE A 117 -2.47 -20.39 0.95
C ILE A 117 -2.88 -21.86 1.18
N LYS A 118 -2.84 -22.71 0.14
CA LYS A 118 -3.17 -24.14 0.26
C LYS A 118 -1.99 -24.98 0.79
N GLU A 119 -0.79 -24.41 0.82
CA GLU A 119 0.47 -25.11 1.13
C GLU A 119 1.15 -24.54 2.40
N THR A 120 0.40 -24.02 3.36
CA THR A 120 0.93 -23.27 4.53
C THR A 120 1.58 -24.14 5.62
N GLU A 121 1.69 -25.46 5.42
CA GLU A 121 2.46 -26.37 6.27
C GLU A 121 3.96 -26.36 5.92
N ASP A 122 4.28 -25.92 4.70
CA ASP A 122 5.64 -25.75 4.22
C ASP A 122 6.15 -24.37 4.66
N GLU A 123 7.22 -24.36 5.47
CA GLU A 123 7.73 -23.14 6.10
C GLU A 123 8.23 -22.11 5.09
N GLU A 124 8.86 -22.55 3.99
CA GLU A 124 9.34 -21.65 2.95
C GLU A 124 8.17 -20.99 2.19
N LYS A 125 7.13 -21.77 1.88
CA LYS A 125 5.93 -21.26 1.21
C LYS A 125 5.12 -20.34 2.11
N LEU A 126 5.05 -20.66 3.41
CA LEU A 126 4.40 -19.81 4.40
C LEU A 126 5.13 -18.46 4.52
N LYS A 127 6.46 -18.48 4.61
CA LYS A 127 7.27 -17.27 4.65
C LYS A 127 7.06 -16.42 3.40
N LEU A 128 7.12 -17.04 2.21
CA LEU A 128 6.85 -16.35 0.96
C LEU A 128 5.44 -15.73 0.93
N LEU A 129 4.41 -16.48 1.33
CA LEU A 129 3.04 -15.97 1.41
C LEU A 129 2.93 -14.73 2.32
N MET A 130 3.53 -14.78 3.51
CA MET A 130 3.53 -13.66 4.45
C MET A 130 4.24 -12.44 3.87
N GLU A 131 5.38 -12.62 3.21
CA GLU A 131 6.12 -11.54 2.56
C GLU A 131 5.32 -10.91 1.40
N GLU A 132 4.73 -11.71 0.52
CA GLU A 132 3.96 -11.19 -0.62
C GLU A 132 2.67 -10.48 -0.19
N VAL A 133 2.02 -10.94 0.87
CA VAL A 133 0.85 -10.26 1.45
C VAL A 133 1.29 -8.94 2.09
N ALA A 134 2.36 -8.92 2.87
CA ALA A 134 2.88 -7.71 3.51
C ALA A 134 3.37 -6.65 2.50
N ASN A 135 3.80 -7.07 1.31
CA ASN A 135 4.17 -6.17 0.22
C ASN A 135 2.98 -5.57 -0.53
N CYS A 136 1.73 -5.97 -0.23
CA CYS A 136 0.52 -5.40 -0.83
C CYS A 136 0.25 -3.99 -0.26
N PRO A 137 0.53 -2.90 -1.02
CA PRO A 137 0.52 -1.56 -0.44
C PRO A 137 -0.89 -1.01 -0.18
N SER A 138 -1.93 -1.69 -0.66
CA SER A 138 -3.31 -1.25 -0.57
C SER A 138 -4.13 -1.95 0.51
N GLY A 139 -3.56 -2.93 1.21
CA GLY A 139 -4.31 -3.73 2.18
C GLY A 139 -5.37 -4.64 1.54
N ARG A 140 -5.32 -4.88 0.22
CA ARG A 140 -6.23 -5.81 -0.48
C ARG A 140 -6.16 -7.23 0.10
N LEU A 141 -4.94 -7.66 0.43
CA LEU A 141 -4.66 -9.01 0.90
C LEU A 141 -4.34 -8.95 2.38
N VAL A 142 -5.02 -9.79 3.16
CA VAL A 142 -4.83 -9.87 4.61
C VAL A 142 -4.80 -11.34 5.02
N LEU A 143 -3.86 -11.71 5.87
CA LEU A 143 -3.82 -13.05 6.46
C LEU A 143 -4.55 -13.06 7.80
N ARG A 144 -5.26 -14.15 8.07
CA ARG A 144 -5.96 -14.39 9.32
C ARG A 144 -5.62 -15.77 9.85
N ASP A 145 -5.35 -15.88 11.14
CA ASP A 145 -5.16 -17.18 11.78
C ASP A 145 -6.51 -17.92 11.96
N LYS A 146 -6.46 -19.20 12.34
CA LYS A 146 -7.67 -20.00 12.60
C LYS A 146 -8.46 -19.59 13.84
N LYS A 147 -7.92 -18.70 14.68
CA LYS A 147 -8.61 -18.10 15.83
C LYS A 147 -9.33 -16.81 15.45
N GLY A 148 -9.15 -16.32 14.23
CA GLY A 148 -9.73 -15.09 13.71
C GLY A 148 -8.85 -13.85 13.83
N SER A 149 -7.63 -13.97 14.36
CA SER A 149 -6.70 -12.85 14.52
C SER A 149 -6.10 -12.45 13.17
N ILE A 150 -6.06 -11.16 12.87
CA ILE A 150 -5.40 -10.61 11.69
C ILE A 150 -3.88 -10.61 11.90
N LEU A 151 -3.15 -11.05 10.88
CA LEU A 151 -1.70 -11.06 10.85
C LEU A 151 -1.21 -9.95 9.92
N GLU A 152 -0.61 -8.94 10.52
CA GLU A 152 0.03 -7.82 9.80
C GLU A 152 1.44 -7.61 10.36
N LYS A 153 2.39 -7.36 9.46
CA LYS A 153 3.75 -7.02 9.88
C LYS A 153 3.73 -5.61 10.50
N PRO A 154 4.33 -5.39 11.68
CA PRO A 154 4.42 -4.05 12.22
C PRO A 154 5.23 -3.17 11.26
N LEU A 155 4.66 -2.00 10.94
CA LEU A 155 5.30 -0.99 10.10
C LEU A 155 5.46 0.28 10.92
N GLU A 156 6.59 0.96 10.73
CA GLU A 156 6.83 2.28 11.29
C GLU A 156 5.84 3.31 10.72
N LYS A 157 5.61 4.38 11.48
CA LYS A 157 4.79 5.51 11.03
C LYS A 157 5.56 6.34 10.01
N GLU A 158 5.38 6.03 8.74
CA GLU A 158 6.00 6.72 7.62
C GLU A 158 5.10 6.69 6.37
N ILE A 159 5.43 7.55 5.40
CA ILE A 159 4.78 7.58 4.09
C ILE A 159 5.84 7.26 3.02
N SER A 160 5.47 6.43 2.04
CA SER A 160 6.31 6.17 0.88
C SER A 160 5.62 6.53 -0.42
N ILE A 161 6.34 7.25 -1.28
CA ILE A 161 5.99 7.43 -2.69
C ILE A 161 6.52 6.21 -3.43
N LEU A 162 5.61 5.40 -3.94
CA LEU A 162 5.96 4.15 -4.61
C LEU A 162 6.19 4.40 -6.10
N GLU A 163 7.25 3.81 -6.64
CA GLU A 163 7.55 3.83 -8.07
C GLU A 163 7.58 2.40 -8.61
N ASP A 164 6.79 2.15 -9.66
CA ASP A 164 6.84 0.93 -10.45
C ASP A 164 7.84 1.14 -11.59
N ASN A 165 9.12 1.16 -11.25
CA ASN A 165 10.26 1.24 -12.17
C ASN A 165 10.30 0.08 -13.18
N LEU A 166 9.63 -1.05 -12.91
CA LEU A 166 9.49 -2.15 -13.88
C LEU A 166 8.61 -1.76 -15.06
N LYS A 167 7.70 -0.80 -14.87
CA LYS A 167 6.85 -0.20 -15.91
C LYS A 167 7.18 1.26 -16.22
N GLY A 168 8.10 1.88 -15.48
CA GLY A 168 8.45 3.29 -15.62
C GLY A 168 7.32 4.24 -15.24
N VAL A 169 6.49 3.88 -14.25
CA VAL A 169 5.36 4.71 -13.79
C VAL A 169 5.40 4.91 -12.28
N SER A 170 4.92 6.06 -11.83
CA SER A 170 4.62 6.27 -10.41
C SER A 170 3.39 5.46 -9.99
N SER A 171 3.43 4.93 -8.77
CA SER A 171 2.41 4.07 -8.19
C SER A 171 1.65 4.83 -7.09
N ALA A 172 1.36 4.19 -5.96
CA ALA A 172 0.57 4.73 -4.87
C ALA A 172 1.41 5.56 -3.87
N ILE A 173 0.72 6.37 -3.07
CA ILE A 173 1.24 6.89 -1.81
C ILE A 173 0.89 5.85 -0.74
N TRP A 174 1.90 5.18 -0.16
CA TRP A 174 1.71 4.16 0.86
C TRP A 174 1.83 4.75 2.26
N VAL A 175 0.70 4.79 2.98
CA VAL A 175 0.62 5.26 4.36
C VAL A 175 0.75 4.05 5.30
N LYS A 176 1.71 4.09 6.23
CA LYS A 176 2.08 2.93 7.06
C LYS A 176 1.98 3.23 8.55
N GLY A 177 1.94 2.16 9.37
CA GLY A 177 2.02 2.27 10.83
C GLY A 177 0.80 2.90 11.51
N GLY A 178 -0.37 2.82 10.89
CA GLY A 178 -1.63 3.31 11.47
C GLY A 178 -1.66 4.83 11.64
N ILE A 179 -1.06 5.58 10.70
CA ILE A 179 -1.21 7.03 10.65
C ILE A 179 -2.69 7.38 10.42
N PRO A 180 -3.33 8.17 11.29
CA PRO A 180 -4.72 8.61 11.10
C PRO A 180 -4.87 9.50 9.86
N ILE A 181 -5.98 9.36 9.14
CA ILE A 181 -6.38 10.15 7.95
C ILE A 181 -7.71 10.85 8.22
#